data_AF-A0A453GTZ2-F1
#
_entry.id   AF-A0A453GTZ2-F1
#
_cell.length_a   1.000
_cell.length_b   1.000
_cell.length_c   1.000
_cell.angle_alpha   90.00
_cell.angle_beta   90.00
_cell.angle_gamma   90.00
#
_symmetry.space_group_name_H-M   'P 1'
#
loop_
_entity.id
_entity.type
_entity.pdbx_description
1 polymer ?
#
loop_
_entity_poly.entity_id
_entity_poly.type
_entity_poly.pdbx_seq_one_letter_code
_entity_poly.pdbx_strand_id
1 'polypeptide(L)'
;MTADVLIQMHTGTRAYCDFIEKHGPDCIGKNLAKLAKFYPIEWNDEDKSKYLIDIFSSTRDCSAALNACGIRWPRNESEDDMCQELKTLKEMMERANIENNKRKAELKLQGAEGRAAANKIREYIWNCDIDYPNDLVRLVRNLWKHFSTYPRYIKTHLGGSQSAVLRKFEQWCPDAWTLIYNTVGQP
;
A
#
# COMPACT_ATOMS: atom_id res chain seq x y z
N MET A 1 -2.75 16.45 21.42
CA MET A 1 -3.27 15.16 21.93
C MET A 1 -3.45 14.26 20.73
N THR A 2 -2.45 13.41 20.46
CA THR A 2 -2.50 12.38 19.43
C THR A 2 -3.37 11.25 19.95
N ALA A 3 -4.58 11.12 19.40
CA ALA A 3 -5.37 9.91 19.61
C ALA A 3 -4.62 8.78 18.91
N ASP A 4 -4.08 7.85 19.68
CA ASP A 4 -3.65 6.56 19.17
C ASP A 4 -4.85 5.94 18.45
N VAL A 5 -4.75 5.86 17.12
CA VAL A 5 -5.75 5.20 16.29
C VAL A 5 -5.59 3.71 16.56
N LEU A 6 -6.27 3.22 17.60
CA LEU A 6 -6.46 1.80 17.84
C LEU A 6 -7.17 1.23 16.61
N ILE A 7 -6.41 0.45 15.83
CA ILE A 7 -6.91 -0.35 14.71
C ILE A 7 -8.09 -1.17 15.25
N GLN A 8 -9.31 -0.88 14.79
CA GLN A 8 -10.47 -1.68 15.16
C GLN A 8 -10.34 -3.04 14.48
N MET A 9 -10.00 -4.06 15.28
CA MET A 9 -9.91 -5.44 14.85
C MET A 9 -11.28 -5.93 14.37
N HIS A 10 -11.34 -6.55 13.19
CA HIS A 10 -12.53 -7.23 12.67
C HIS A 10 -13.07 -8.26 13.69
N THR A 11 -14.40 -8.48 13.68
CA THR A 11 -15.12 -9.35 14.63
C THR A 11 -14.54 -10.76 14.73
N GLY A 12 -14.05 -11.31 13.62
CA GLY A 12 -13.38 -12.62 13.59
C GLY A 12 -12.02 -12.64 14.31
N THR A 13 -11.27 -11.54 14.24
CA THR A 13 -9.98 -11.39 14.93
C THR A 13 -10.17 -11.09 16.41
N ARG A 14 -11.24 -10.36 16.78
CA ARG A 14 -11.65 -10.23 18.19
C ARG A 14 -12.06 -11.58 18.78
N ALA A 15 -12.89 -12.36 18.08
CA ALA A 15 -13.22 -13.72 18.50
C ALA A 15 -11.99 -14.63 18.66
N TYR A 16 -10.94 -14.43 17.85
CA TYR A 16 -9.66 -15.12 17.96
C TYR A 16 -8.84 -14.70 19.20
N CYS A 17 -8.75 -13.40 19.48
CA CYS A 17 -8.12 -12.90 20.70
C CYS A 17 -8.88 -13.34 21.95
N ASP A 18 -10.21 -13.23 21.94
CA ASP A 18 -11.08 -13.68 23.03
C ASP A 18 -10.91 -15.20 23.26
N PHE A 19 -10.72 -15.99 22.20
CA PHE A 19 -10.45 -17.42 22.30
C PHE A 19 -9.08 -17.71 22.93
N ILE A 20 -8.02 -16.98 22.56
CA ILE A 20 -6.69 -17.14 23.14
C ILE A 20 -6.66 -16.68 24.61
N GLU A 21 -7.30 -15.56 24.93
CA GLU A 21 -7.43 -15.08 26.32
C GLU A 21 -8.18 -16.09 27.19
N LYS A 22 -9.19 -16.74 26.62
CA LYS A 22 -10.03 -17.70 27.35
C LYS A 22 -9.41 -19.09 27.49
N HIS A 23 -8.62 -19.54 26.52
CA HIS A 23 -8.17 -20.94 26.45
C HIS A 23 -6.64 -21.12 26.52
N GLY A 24 -5.87 -20.03 26.45
CA GLY A 24 -4.42 -20.05 26.49
C GLY A 24 -3.76 -20.32 25.13
N PRO A 25 -2.47 -20.00 24.95
CA PRO A 25 -1.78 -20.19 23.66
C PRO A 25 -1.55 -21.67 23.30
N ASP A 26 -1.69 -22.60 24.26
CA ASP A 26 -1.35 -24.02 24.10
C ASP A 26 -2.43 -24.84 23.39
N CYS A 27 -3.67 -24.35 23.30
CA CYS A 27 -4.74 -24.99 22.52
C CYS A 27 -4.67 -24.67 21.02
N ILE A 28 -3.64 -23.92 20.59
CA ILE A 28 -3.42 -23.58 19.20
C ILE A 28 -2.69 -24.74 18.50
N GLY A 29 -3.37 -25.45 17.58
CA GLY A 29 -2.73 -26.48 16.76
C GLY A 29 -1.50 -25.95 16.02
N LYS A 30 -0.48 -26.79 15.75
CA LYS A 30 0.85 -26.39 15.22
C LYS A 30 0.81 -25.45 13.99
N ASN A 31 -0.22 -25.54 13.16
CA ASN A 31 -0.42 -24.65 12.00
C ASN A 31 -0.93 -23.26 12.42
N LEU A 32 -1.82 -23.18 13.40
CA LEU A 32 -2.31 -21.91 13.94
C LEU A 32 -1.26 -21.20 14.81
N ALA A 33 -0.36 -21.91 15.49
CA ALA A 33 0.71 -21.31 16.29
C ALA A 33 1.76 -20.61 15.41
N LYS A 34 1.95 -21.11 14.17
CA LYS A 34 2.73 -20.44 13.13
C LYS A 34 2.04 -19.17 12.63
N LEU A 35 0.71 -19.19 12.45
CA LEU A 35 -0.06 -17.97 12.17
C LEU A 35 0.08 -16.96 13.33
N ALA A 36 -0.13 -17.37 14.58
CA ALA A 36 -0.06 -16.49 15.75
C ALA A 36 1.30 -15.81 15.99
N LYS A 37 2.41 -16.50 15.68
CA LYS A 37 3.77 -15.98 15.90
C LYS A 37 4.18 -14.86 14.92
N PHE A 38 3.45 -14.75 13.81
CA PHE A 38 3.73 -13.80 12.73
C PHE A 38 2.51 -12.95 12.33
N TYR A 39 1.33 -13.27 12.86
CA TYR A 39 0.17 -12.39 12.86
C TYR A 39 0.44 -11.31 13.91
N PRO A 40 0.82 -10.12 13.47
CA PRO A 40 1.32 -9.10 14.37
C PRO A 40 0.10 -8.40 14.92
N ILE A 41 -0.18 -8.67 16.20
CA ILE A 41 -1.18 -7.92 16.97
C ILE A 41 -0.85 -6.40 16.90
N GLU A 42 0.43 -6.05 16.71
CA GLU A 42 0.89 -4.69 16.44
C GLU A 42 1.91 -4.68 15.29
N TRP A 43 1.51 -4.20 14.12
CA TRP A 43 2.45 -3.85 13.04
C TRP A 43 2.72 -2.36 13.06
N ASN A 44 3.99 -1.99 13.26
CA ASN A 44 4.42 -0.61 13.06
C ASN A 44 4.55 -0.30 11.55
N ASP A 45 4.76 0.97 11.22
CA ASP A 45 4.88 1.42 9.82
C ASP A 45 6.07 0.78 9.09
N GLU A 46 7.16 0.46 9.81
CA GLU A 46 8.35 -0.17 9.25
C GLU A 46 8.05 -1.62 8.84
N ASP A 47 7.42 -2.41 9.73
CA ASP A 47 7.03 -3.80 9.47
C ASP A 47 6.05 -3.90 8.30
N LYS A 48 5.03 -3.03 8.26
CA LYS A 48 4.07 -2.92 7.15
C LYS A 48 4.78 -2.64 5.83
N SER A 49 5.71 -1.68 5.84
CA SER A 49 6.44 -1.30 4.64
C SER A 49 7.33 -2.42 4.14
N LYS A 50 8.02 -3.12 5.06
CA LYS A 50 8.88 -4.24 4.75
C LYS A 50 8.06 -5.38 4.15
N TYR A 51 6.96 -5.74 4.78
CA TYR A 51 6.05 -6.76 4.27
C TYR A 51 5.55 -6.42 2.87
N LEU A 52 5.10 -5.18 2.66
CA LEU A 52 4.61 -4.70 1.37
C LEU A 52 5.69 -4.73 0.28
N ILE A 53 6.95 -4.49 0.61
CA ILE A 53 8.07 -4.63 -0.33
C ILE A 53 8.33 -6.11 -0.63
N ASP A 54 8.40 -6.93 0.41
CA ASP A 54 8.80 -8.34 0.33
C ASP A 54 7.79 -9.16 -0.50
N ILE A 55 6.48 -8.95 -0.35
CA ILE A 55 5.46 -9.67 -1.15
C ILE A 55 5.60 -9.45 -2.66
N PHE A 56 6.01 -8.24 -3.10
CA PHE A 56 6.24 -7.92 -4.52
C PHE A 56 7.65 -8.21 -5.00
N SER A 57 8.58 -8.51 -4.09
CA SER A 57 9.96 -8.88 -4.38
C SER A 57 10.19 -10.39 -4.37
N SER A 58 9.26 -11.16 -3.82
CA SER A 58 9.29 -12.62 -3.88
C SER A 58 9.21 -13.14 -5.32
N THR A 59 9.78 -14.31 -5.60
CA THR A 59 9.68 -14.98 -6.91
C THR A 59 8.28 -15.51 -7.21
N ARG A 60 7.36 -15.40 -6.25
CA ARG A 60 5.99 -15.88 -6.34
C ARG A 60 5.11 -14.74 -6.85
N ASP A 61 4.39 -14.96 -7.95
CA ASP A 61 3.38 -14.00 -8.38
C ASP A 61 2.24 -13.97 -7.34
N CYS A 62 2.22 -12.91 -6.54
CA CYS A 62 1.20 -12.68 -5.53
C CYS A 62 -0.05 -12.00 -6.10
N SER A 63 -0.07 -11.62 -7.39
CA SER A 63 -1.18 -10.87 -8.00
C SER A 63 -2.51 -11.62 -7.91
N ALA A 64 -2.50 -12.92 -8.21
CA ALA A 64 -3.71 -13.75 -8.11
C ALA A 64 -4.24 -13.84 -6.67
N ALA A 65 -3.32 -14.00 -5.70
CA ALA A 65 -3.66 -14.04 -4.28
C ALA A 65 -4.19 -12.68 -3.79
N LEU A 66 -3.56 -11.57 -4.19
CA LEU A 66 -4.00 -10.22 -3.87
C LEU A 66 -5.37 -9.92 -4.50
N ASN A 67 -5.62 -10.36 -5.72
CA ASN A 67 -6.93 -10.20 -6.36
C ASN A 67 -8.03 -11.01 -5.66
N ALA A 68 -7.68 -12.14 -5.05
CA ALA A 68 -8.61 -13.00 -4.31
C ALA A 68 -8.76 -12.64 -2.82
N CYS A 69 -7.91 -11.76 -2.26
CA CYS A 69 -7.84 -11.53 -0.82
C CYS A 69 -8.99 -10.68 -0.23
N GLY A 70 -9.91 -10.21 -1.07
CA GLY A 70 -11.08 -9.44 -0.61
C GLY A 70 -10.83 -7.95 -0.37
N ILE A 71 -9.61 -7.45 -0.62
CA ILE A 71 -9.37 -6.01 -0.71
C ILE A 71 -10.28 -5.39 -1.78
N ARG A 72 -10.80 -4.21 -1.49
CA ARG A 72 -11.58 -3.42 -2.44
C ARG A 72 -10.96 -2.05 -2.62
N TRP A 73 -11.05 -1.55 -3.84
CA TRP A 73 -10.75 -0.15 -4.13
C TRP A 73 -11.73 0.76 -3.38
N PRO A 74 -11.26 1.90 -2.82
CA PRO A 74 -12.14 2.92 -2.27
C PRO A 74 -13.06 3.48 -3.34
N ARG A 75 -14.37 3.39 -3.09
CA ARG A 75 -15.40 3.83 -4.03
C ARG A 75 -16.23 4.97 -3.45
N ASN A 76 -16.83 5.77 -4.33
CA ASN A 76 -17.87 6.72 -3.92
C ASN A 76 -19.19 5.99 -3.61
N GLU A 77 -20.21 6.73 -3.19
CA GLU A 77 -21.57 6.21 -2.98
C GLU A 77 -22.16 5.51 -4.21
N SER A 78 -21.74 5.91 -5.42
CA SER A 78 -21.89 5.08 -6.61
C SER A 78 -20.75 4.06 -6.67
N GLU A 79 -21.06 2.78 -6.45
CA GLU A 79 -20.09 1.66 -6.43
C GLU A 79 -19.29 1.50 -7.74
N ASP A 80 -19.59 2.27 -8.79
CA ASP A 80 -18.94 2.19 -10.09
C ASP A 80 -17.72 3.12 -10.24
N ASP A 81 -17.43 3.99 -9.26
CA ASP A 81 -16.40 5.02 -9.42
C ASP A 81 -15.46 5.13 -8.22
N MET A 82 -14.18 5.43 -8.50
CA MET A 82 -13.16 5.67 -7.47
C MET A 82 -13.55 6.82 -6.57
N CYS A 83 -13.14 6.74 -5.30
CA CYS A 83 -13.33 7.86 -4.39
C CYS A 83 -12.64 9.13 -4.92
N GLN A 84 -13.20 10.30 -4.59
CA GLN A 84 -12.69 11.59 -5.07
C GLN A 84 -11.21 11.81 -4.72
N GLU A 85 -10.76 11.29 -3.58
CA GLU A 85 -9.36 11.37 -3.16
C GLU A 85 -8.39 10.68 -4.13
N LEU A 86 -8.75 9.47 -4.61
CA LEU A 86 -7.93 8.71 -5.55
C LEU A 86 -7.97 9.31 -6.96
N LYS A 87 -9.11 9.87 -7.38
CA LYS A 87 -9.20 10.63 -8.64
C LYS A 87 -8.25 11.83 -8.63
N THR A 88 -8.27 12.61 -7.56
CA THR A 88 -7.38 13.76 -7.41
C THR A 88 -5.92 13.32 -7.39
N LEU A 89 -5.60 12.22 -6.71
CA LEU A 89 -4.24 11.66 -6.71
C LEU A 89 -3.79 11.24 -8.11
N LYS A 90 -4.66 10.55 -8.88
CA LYS A 90 -4.39 10.15 -10.27
C LYS A 90 -4.05 11.36 -11.13
N GLU A 91 -4.90 12.38 -11.13
CA GLU A 91 -4.67 13.61 -11.91
C GLU A 91 -3.35 14.29 -11.52
N MET A 92 -3.06 14.37 -10.22
CA MET A 92 -1.80 14.96 -9.73
C MET A 92 -0.58 14.18 -10.23
N MET A 93 -0.63 12.84 -10.19
CA MET A 93 0.45 11.99 -10.67
C MET A 93 0.64 12.11 -12.19
N GLU A 94 -0.44 12.15 -12.96
CA GLU A 94 -0.39 12.32 -14.41
C GLU A 94 0.20 13.68 -14.81
N ARG A 95 -0.22 14.77 -14.14
CA ARG A 95 0.36 16.11 -14.33
C ARG A 95 1.85 16.13 -14.01
N ALA A 96 2.25 15.55 -12.88
CA ALA A 96 3.65 15.45 -12.49
C ALA A 96 4.49 14.65 -13.51
N ASN A 97 3.90 13.61 -14.11
CA ASN A 97 4.58 12.81 -15.11
C ASN A 97 4.78 13.58 -16.43
N ILE A 98 3.78 14.36 -16.86
CA ILE A 98 3.89 15.24 -18.02
C ILE A 98 5.03 16.25 -17.81
N GLU A 99 5.12 16.86 -16.63
CA GLU A 99 6.20 17.79 -16.28
C GLU A 99 7.57 17.10 -16.30
N ASN A 100 7.69 15.92 -15.69
CA ASN A 100 8.92 15.14 -15.73
C ASN A 100 9.34 14.77 -17.15
N ASN A 101 8.39 14.42 -18.03
CA ASN A 101 8.68 14.08 -19.42
C ASN A 101 9.19 15.29 -20.21
N LYS A 102 8.61 16.48 -19.99
CA LYS A 102 9.12 17.74 -20.57
C LYS A 102 10.54 18.02 -20.11
N ARG A 103 10.79 17.97 -18.80
CA ARG A 103 12.13 18.16 -18.22
C ARG A 103 13.15 17.14 -18.73
N LYS A 104 12.75 15.87 -18.89
CA LYS A 104 13.59 14.84 -19.50
C LYS A 104 13.97 15.20 -20.94
N ALA A 105 13.01 15.67 -21.74
CA ALA A 105 13.26 16.06 -23.12
C ALA A 105 14.26 17.24 -23.20
N GLU A 106 14.09 18.26 -22.37
CA GLU A 106 14.98 19.42 -22.28
C GLU A 106 16.41 19.02 -21.87
N LEU A 107 16.54 18.17 -20.84
CA LEU A 107 17.85 17.68 -20.38
C LEU A 107 18.55 16.86 -21.45
N LYS A 108 17.83 16.04 -22.24
CA LYS A 108 18.43 15.24 -23.31
C LYS A 108 19.10 16.10 -24.40
N LEU A 109 18.69 17.37 -24.56
CA LEU A 109 19.31 18.32 -25.49
C LEU A 109 20.67 18.83 -24.99
N GLN A 110 20.98 18.69 -23.70
CA GLN A 110 22.22 19.19 -23.07
C GLN A 110 23.41 18.20 -23.19
N GLY A 111 23.41 17.33 -24.21
CA GLY A 111 24.51 16.39 -24.45
C GLY A 111 24.53 15.20 -23.47
N ALA A 112 25.71 14.63 -23.24
CA ALA A 112 25.87 13.36 -22.50
C ALA A 112 25.48 13.47 -21.02
N GLU A 113 25.89 14.55 -20.35
CA GLU A 113 25.56 14.81 -18.96
C GLU A 113 24.06 15.04 -18.76
N GLY A 114 23.44 15.80 -19.65
CA GLY A 114 22.00 16.00 -19.68
C GLY A 114 21.21 14.70 -19.88
N ARG A 115 21.64 13.82 -20.78
CA ARG A 115 21.06 12.47 -20.93
C ARG A 115 21.19 11.63 -19.65
N ALA A 116 22.34 11.68 -18.99
CA ALA A 116 22.56 10.97 -17.73
C ALA A 116 21.63 11.51 -16.62
N ALA A 117 21.43 12.83 -16.55
CA ALA A 117 20.49 13.45 -15.62
C ALA A 117 19.02 13.08 -15.94
N ALA A 118 18.62 13.10 -17.21
CA ALA A 118 17.27 12.73 -17.64
C ALA A 118 16.91 11.28 -17.27
N ASN A 119 17.88 10.35 -17.38
CA ASN A 119 17.69 8.95 -17.02
C ASN A 119 17.48 8.73 -15.51
N LYS A 120 17.90 9.68 -14.66
CA LYS A 120 17.65 9.64 -13.21
C LYS A 120 16.26 10.15 -12.83
N ILE A 121 15.55 10.85 -13.73
CA ILE A 121 14.20 11.34 -13.45
C ILE A 121 13.22 10.16 -13.49
N ARG A 122 12.49 9.99 -12.39
CA ARG A 122 11.47 8.95 -12.25
C ARG A 122 10.20 9.32 -13.01
N GLU A 123 9.57 8.33 -13.65
CA GLU A 123 8.21 8.46 -14.16
C GLU A 123 7.18 8.15 -13.08
N TYR A 124 6.09 8.92 -13.09
CA TYR A 124 4.92 8.69 -12.24
C TYR A 124 3.81 8.12 -13.13
N ILE A 125 3.69 6.81 -13.16
CA ILE A 125 2.71 6.14 -14.01
C ILE A 125 1.54 5.68 -13.15
N TRP A 126 0.35 6.20 -13.44
CA TRP A 126 -0.90 5.60 -12.98
C TRP A 126 -1.26 4.45 -13.92
N ASN A 127 -0.82 3.24 -13.59
CA ASN A 127 -1.19 2.03 -14.32
C ASN A 127 -1.93 1.09 -13.38
N CYS A 128 -3.12 1.53 -12.96
CA CYS A 128 -3.97 0.79 -12.04
C CYS A 128 -5.32 0.54 -12.70
N ASP A 129 -5.76 -0.70 -12.66
CA ASP A 129 -7.11 -1.12 -12.97
C ASP A 129 -7.90 -1.33 -11.66
N ILE A 130 -9.02 -0.63 -11.53
CA ILE A 130 -9.82 -0.55 -10.31
C ILE A 130 -10.63 -1.82 -10.05
N ASP A 131 -10.69 -2.71 -11.04
CA ASP A 131 -11.31 -4.02 -10.91
C ASP A 131 -10.35 -5.03 -10.28
N TYR A 132 -9.06 -4.70 -10.16
CA TYR A 132 -8.03 -5.58 -9.62
C TYR A 132 -7.45 -5.05 -8.30
N PRO A 133 -7.73 -5.71 -7.16
CA PRO A 133 -7.20 -5.31 -5.85
C PRO A 133 -5.66 -5.26 -5.79
N ASN A 134 -4.97 -6.13 -6.52
CA ASN A 134 -3.50 -6.10 -6.63
C ASN A 134 -2.97 -4.72 -7.03
N ASP A 135 -3.68 -4.00 -7.89
CA ASP A 135 -3.24 -2.70 -8.37
C ASP A 135 -3.32 -1.62 -7.30
N LEU A 136 -4.27 -1.71 -6.36
CA LEU A 136 -4.31 -0.83 -5.20
C LEU A 136 -3.08 -1.07 -4.31
N VAL A 137 -2.78 -2.34 -4.02
CA VAL A 137 -1.63 -2.71 -3.18
C VAL A 137 -0.32 -2.29 -3.85
N ARG A 138 -0.22 -2.46 -5.17
CA ARG A 138 0.91 -2.01 -5.99
C ARG A 138 1.07 -0.49 -6.01
N LEU A 139 -0.05 0.25 -6.09
CA LEU A 139 -0.07 1.71 -5.97
C LEU A 139 0.50 2.15 -4.63
N VAL A 140 -0.03 1.62 -3.52
CA VAL A 140 0.43 1.95 -2.15
C VAL A 140 1.92 1.66 -1.99
N ARG A 141 2.38 0.49 -2.47
CA ARG A 141 3.80 0.11 -2.46
C ARG A 141 4.67 1.13 -3.19
N ASN A 142 4.24 1.57 -4.37
CA ASN A 142 5.00 2.52 -5.18
C ASN A 142 5.01 3.93 -4.57
N LEU A 143 3.87 4.39 -4.03
CA LEU A 143 3.76 5.65 -3.32
C LEU A 143 4.70 5.68 -2.11
N TRP A 144 4.72 4.59 -1.31
CA TRP A 144 5.62 4.47 -0.18
C TRP A 144 7.09 4.45 -0.62
N LYS A 145 7.45 3.55 -1.55
CA LYS A 145 8.86 3.30 -1.95
C LYS A 145 9.53 4.53 -2.56
N HIS A 146 8.73 5.42 -3.16
CA HIS A 146 9.22 6.56 -3.93
C HIS A 146 8.73 7.89 -3.40
N PHE A 147 8.19 7.91 -2.18
CA PHE A 147 7.63 9.08 -1.53
C PHE A 147 8.53 10.32 -1.61
N SER A 148 9.84 10.15 -1.41
CA SER A 148 10.83 11.23 -1.45
C SER A 148 10.91 11.93 -2.81
N THR A 149 10.60 11.22 -3.90
CA THR A 149 10.72 11.73 -5.28
C THR A 149 9.53 12.58 -5.70
N TYR A 150 8.33 12.31 -5.17
CA TYR A 150 7.10 13.00 -5.59
C TYR A 150 7.16 14.52 -5.32
N PRO A 151 6.43 15.34 -6.08
CA PRO A 151 6.27 16.76 -5.78
C PRO A 151 5.60 17.02 -4.42
N ARG A 152 5.86 18.21 -3.84
CA ARG A 152 5.32 18.60 -2.52
C ARG A 152 3.80 18.48 -2.44
N TYR A 153 3.08 18.89 -3.49
CA TYR A 153 1.61 18.84 -3.49
C TYR A 153 1.06 17.40 -3.39
N ILE A 154 1.70 16.43 -4.05
CA ILE A 154 1.35 15.00 -3.92
C ILE A 154 1.64 14.50 -2.51
N LYS A 155 2.83 14.84 -1.97
CA LYS A 155 3.19 14.45 -0.59
C LYS A 155 2.18 15.00 0.41
N THR A 156 1.80 16.27 0.28
CA THR A 156 0.79 16.91 1.14
C THR A 156 -0.56 16.20 1.04
N HIS A 157 -1.01 15.87 -0.19
CA HIS A 157 -2.26 15.13 -0.42
C HIS A 157 -2.26 13.76 0.30
N LEU A 158 -1.11 13.09 0.32
CA LEU A 158 -0.92 11.80 1.00
C LEU A 158 -0.72 11.92 2.53
N GLY A 159 -0.83 13.12 3.11
CA GLY A 159 -0.65 13.35 4.56
C GLY A 159 0.77 13.74 4.98
N GLY A 160 1.61 14.16 4.03
CA GLY A 160 2.87 14.89 4.28
C GLY A 160 4.08 14.05 4.68
N SER A 161 3.92 12.75 4.93
CA SER A 161 5.01 11.84 5.31
C SER A 161 4.90 10.48 4.62
N GLN A 162 6.02 9.76 4.52
CA GLN A 162 6.05 8.43 3.90
C GLN A 162 5.14 7.43 4.64
N SER A 163 5.17 7.47 5.97
CA SER A 163 4.25 6.73 6.84
C SER A 163 2.77 7.05 6.62
N ALA A 164 2.44 8.28 6.23
CA ALA A 164 1.05 8.65 5.99
C ALA A 164 0.43 7.90 4.80
N VAL A 165 1.25 7.38 3.87
CA VAL A 165 0.78 6.50 2.78
C VAL A 165 0.15 5.22 3.32
N LEU A 166 0.76 4.61 4.36
CA LEU A 166 0.25 3.38 4.96
C LEU A 166 -1.05 3.64 5.74
N ARG A 167 -1.10 4.76 6.47
CA ARG A 167 -2.33 5.20 7.14
C ARG A 167 -3.46 5.50 6.16
N LYS A 168 -3.14 6.06 4.98
CA LYS A 168 -4.12 6.25 3.90
C LYS A 168 -4.65 4.93 3.39
N PHE A 169 -3.77 3.94 3.21
CA PHE A 169 -4.20 2.61 2.82
C PHE A 169 -5.15 1.96 3.84
N GLU A 170 -4.90 2.17 5.14
CA GLU A 170 -5.80 1.70 6.21
C GLU A 170 -7.13 2.47 6.25
N GLN A 171 -7.14 3.76 5.94
CA GLN A 171 -8.38 4.52 5.79
C GLN A 171 -9.22 4.03 4.61
N TRP A 172 -8.54 3.68 3.52
CA TRP A 172 -9.13 3.15 2.29
C TRP A 172 -9.67 1.72 2.47
N CYS A 173 -8.96 0.89 3.22
CA CYS A 173 -9.32 -0.48 3.50
C CYS A 173 -8.82 -0.87 4.91
N PRO A 174 -9.67 -0.73 5.96
CA PRO A 174 -9.27 -0.96 7.34
C PRO A 174 -8.68 -2.35 7.62
N ASP A 175 -9.19 -3.37 6.93
CA ASP A 175 -8.75 -4.76 7.11
C ASP A 175 -7.64 -5.19 6.13
N ALA A 176 -7.07 -4.27 5.35
CA ALA A 176 -6.15 -4.59 4.26
C ALA A 176 -4.99 -5.51 4.67
N TRP A 177 -4.31 -5.21 5.77
CA TRP A 177 -3.16 -5.99 6.23
C TRP A 177 -3.55 -7.42 6.62
N THR A 178 -4.65 -7.57 7.35
CA THR A 178 -5.23 -8.86 7.73
C THR A 178 -5.59 -9.68 6.50
N LEU A 179 -6.28 -9.07 5.54
CA LEU A 179 -6.73 -9.71 4.30
C LEU A 179 -5.57 -10.20 3.44
N ILE A 180 -4.56 -9.34 3.23
CA ILE A 180 -3.36 -9.69 2.49
C ILE A 180 -2.61 -10.81 3.20
N TYR A 181 -2.36 -10.67 4.50
CA TYR A 181 -1.60 -11.64 5.26
C TYR A 181 -2.24 -13.03 5.26
N ASN A 182 -3.56 -13.10 5.46
CA ASN A 182 -4.28 -14.38 5.48
C ASN A 182 -4.27 -15.09 4.12
N THR A 183 -4.15 -14.34 3.02
CA THR A 183 -4.24 -14.90 1.67
C THR A 183 -2.86 -15.16 1.05
N VAL A 184 -1.93 -14.20 1.21
CA VAL A 184 -0.57 -14.27 0.65
C VAL A 184 0.36 -15.05 1.57
N GLY A 185 0.16 -14.94 2.90
CA GLY A 185 1.05 -15.51 3.90
C GLY A 185 2.38 -14.78 4.00
N GLN A 186 3.39 -15.43 4.58
CA GLN A 186 4.74 -14.89 4.61
C GLN A 186 5.38 -14.92 3.22
N PRO A 187 6.13 -13.88 2.83
CA PRO A 187 6.89 -13.85 1.57
C PRO A 187 7.92 -14.97 1.46
#